data_AF-A0AAD4GG41-F1
#
_entry.id   AF-A0AAD4GG41-F1
#
_cell.length_a   1.000
_cell.length_b   1.000
_cell.length_c   1.000
_cell.angle_alpha   90.00
_cell.angle_beta   90.00
_cell.angle_gamma   90.00
#
_symmetry.space_group_name_H-M   'P 1'
#
loop_
_entity.id
_entity.type
_entity.pdbx_description
1 polymer ?
#
loop_
_entity_poly.entity_id
_entity_poly.type
_entity_poly.pdbx_seq_one_letter_code
_entity_poly.pdbx_strand_id
1 'polypeptide(L)'
;MAGQEGLIDTAIKTVETGYIQRHLVKALEDVMVCYDGTMQNFLGDLIQFIYGEDGMDGTFIERQKIETFGMSDREFEHNYQVYMMDKEGGFLPGVLQIRINDSLLELLAKLNG
;
A
#
# COMPACT_ATOMS: atom_id res chain seq x y z
N MET A 1 18.08 -16.25 -43.86
CA MET A 1 17.74 -14.82 -43.72
C MET A 1 17.53 -14.42 -42.25
N ALA A 2 16.87 -15.21 -41.40
CA ALA A 2 16.58 -14.87 -39.99
C ALA A 2 17.79 -14.58 -39.07
N GLY A 3 18.96 -15.19 -39.26
CA GLY A 3 20.11 -15.00 -38.37
C GLY A 3 20.83 -13.65 -38.52
N GLN A 4 20.88 -13.10 -39.73
CA GLN A 4 21.56 -11.83 -40.01
C GLN A 4 20.70 -10.65 -39.54
N GLU A 5 19.38 -10.71 -39.75
CA GLU A 5 18.43 -9.73 -39.23
C GLU A 5 18.44 -9.69 -37.70
N GLY A 6 18.50 -10.85 -37.02
CA GLY A 6 18.60 -10.90 -35.56
C GLY A 6 19.88 -10.26 -35.00
N LEU A 7 21.02 -10.45 -35.67
CA LEU A 7 22.28 -9.81 -35.29
C LEU A 7 22.23 -8.28 -35.51
N ILE A 8 21.64 -7.84 -36.62
CA ILE A 8 21.47 -6.42 -36.92
C ILE A 8 20.51 -5.76 -35.92
N ASP A 9 19.37 -6.38 -35.64
CA ASP A 9 18.37 -5.89 -34.69
C ASP A 9 18.95 -5.79 -33.26
N THR A 10 19.72 -6.79 -32.84
CA THR A 10 20.42 -6.76 -31.55
C THR A 10 21.41 -5.59 -31.48
N ALA A 11 22.20 -5.39 -32.54
CA ALA A 11 23.17 -4.29 -32.60
C ALA A 11 22.47 -2.91 -32.53
N ILE A 12 21.36 -2.74 -33.26
CA ILE A 12 20.59 -1.49 -33.27
C ILE A 12 19.96 -1.23 -31.89
N LYS A 13 19.26 -2.22 -31.32
CA LYS A 13 18.64 -2.09 -29.99
C LYS A 13 19.66 -1.79 -28.90
N THR A 14 20.87 -2.34 -29.00
CA THR A 14 21.94 -2.06 -28.04
C THR A 14 22.37 -0.59 -28.08
N VAL A 15 22.51 -0.02 -29.29
CA VAL A 15 22.88 1.40 -29.44
C VAL A 15 21.75 2.30 -28.95
N GLU A 16 20.50 2.00 -29.32
CA GLU A 16 19.33 2.79 -28.93
C GLU A 16 19.12 2.79 -27.42
N THR A 17 19.11 1.60 -26.80
CA THR A 17 18.92 1.47 -25.34
C THR A 17 20.04 2.15 -24.56
N GLY A 18 21.29 2.04 -25.01
CA GLY A 18 22.42 2.73 -24.39
C GLY A 18 22.35 4.26 -24.50
N TYR A 19 21.92 4.78 -25.65
CA TYR A 19 21.72 6.21 -25.84
C TYR A 19 20.60 6.75 -24.94
N ILE A 20 19.44 6.06 -24.93
CA ILE A 20 18.30 6.44 -24.08
C ILE A 20 18.71 6.40 -22.60
N GLN A 21 19.39 5.34 -22.16
CA GLN A 21 19.84 5.23 -20.78
C GLN A 21 20.76 6.40 -20.40
N ARG A 22 21.76 6.73 -21.23
CA ARG A 22 22.66 7.85 -20.93
C ARG A 22 21.94 9.19 -20.89
N HIS A 23 20.97 9.39 -21.79
CA HIS A 23 20.16 10.60 -21.81
C HIS A 23 19.32 10.74 -20.53
N LEU A 24 18.69 9.64 -20.09
CA LEU A 24 17.90 9.61 -18.86
C LEU A 24 18.77 9.85 -17.61
N VAL A 25 19.96 9.23 -17.54
CA VAL A 25 20.90 9.46 -16.43
C VAL A 25 21.29 10.93 -16.35
N LYS A 26 21.61 11.56 -17.50
CA LYS A 26 21.96 12.98 -17.52
C LYS A 26 20.81 13.93 -17.22
N ALA A 27 19.57 13.54 -17.50
CA ALA A 27 18.40 14.33 -17.14
C ALA A 27 18.07 14.26 -15.64
N LEU A 28 18.42 13.15 -14.96
CA LEU A 28 18.03 12.86 -13.59
C LEU A 28 19.18 12.92 -12.58
N GLU A 29 20.41 13.23 -13.01
CA GLU A 29 21.58 13.22 -12.11
C GLU A 29 21.55 14.29 -11.01
N ASP A 30 20.82 15.38 -11.24
CA ASP A 30 20.75 16.52 -10.31
C ASP A 30 19.63 16.39 -9.26
N VAL A 31 18.80 15.34 -9.35
CA VAL A 31 17.64 15.14 -8.46
C VAL A 31 18.06 14.37 -7.22
N MET A 32 17.80 14.92 -6.03
CA MET A 32 18.14 14.30 -4.75
C MET A 32 17.03 14.44 -3.70
N VAL A 33 17.04 13.51 -2.73
CA VAL A 33 16.16 13.57 -1.55
C VAL A 33 16.85 14.39 -0.46
N CYS A 34 16.18 15.45 -0.02
CA CYS A 34 16.62 16.33 1.05
C CYS A 34 16.28 15.73 2.43
N TYR A 35 16.90 16.27 3.50
CA TYR A 35 16.68 15.79 4.88
C TYR A 35 15.25 15.98 5.40
N ASP A 36 14.47 16.86 4.77
CA ASP A 36 13.06 17.08 5.05
C ASP A 36 12.14 16.04 4.36
N GLY A 37 12.72 15.11 3.59
CA GLY A 37 11.99 14.10 2.83
C GLY A 37 11.49 14.58 1.47
N THR A 38 11.70 15.85 1.14
CA THR A 38 11.32 16.41 -0.17
C THR A 38 12.35 16.04 -1.24
N MET A 39 11.90 15.96 -2.50
CA MET A 39 12.78 15.74 -3.64
C MET A 39 12.99 17.07 -4.36
N GLN A 40 14.24 17.52 -4.43
CA GLN A 40 14.61 18.81 -5.00
C GLN A 40 15.68 18.65 -6.08
N ASN A 41 15.70 19.58 -7.02
CA ASN A 41 16.80 19.73 -7.97
C ASN A 41 17.97 20.53 -7.34
N PHE A 42 19.13 20.59 -7.99
CA PHE A 42 20.30 21.34 -7.50
C PHE A 42 20.01 22.85 -7.29
N LEU A 43 19.05 23.42 -8.03
CA LEU A 43 18.62 24.82 -7.90
C LEU A 43 17.70 25.07 -6.68
N GLY A 44 17.28 24.01 -5.98
CA GLY A 44 16.28 24.09 -4.91
C GLY A 44 14.83 24.08 -5.39
N ASP A 45 14.60 23.82 -6.69
CA ASP A 45 13.25 23.64 -7.22
C ASP A 45 12.65 22.33 -6.69
N LEU A 46 11.45 22.42 -6.12
CA LEU A 46 10.74 21.28 -5.55
C LEU A 46 10.07 20.45 -6.65
N ILE A 47 10.47 19.19 -6.77
CA ILE A 47 9.93 18.23 -7.75
C ILE A 47 8.81 17.41 -7.12
N GLN A 48 9.04 16.90 -5.91
CA GLN A 48 8.06 16.13 -5.13
C GLN A 48 8.14 16.51 -3.65
N PHE A 49 6.98 16.54 -2.97
CA PHE A 49 6.93 16.81 -1.53
C PHE A 49 7.43 15.65 -0.68
N ILE A 50 7.26 14.42 -1.16
CA ILE A 50 7.72 13.21 -0.49
C ILE A 50 8.19 12.22 -1.55
N TYR A 51 9.33 11.57 -1.30
CA TYR A 51 9.87 10.54 -2.19
C TYR A 51 8.83 9.46 -2.49
N GLY A 52 8.53 9.20 -3.77
CA GLY A 52 7.65 8.09 -4.15
C GLY A 52 6.19 8.24 -3.72
N GLU A 53 5.76 9.44 -3.28
CA GLU A 53 4.44 9.72 -2.69
C GLU A 53 4.14 8.99 -1.36
N ASP A 54 5.06 8.14 -0.87
CA ASP A 54 4.92 7.34 0.35
C ASP A 54 6.11 7.48 1.32
N GLY A 55 7.25 7.99 0.86
CA GLY A 55 8.49 8.14 1.63
C GLY A 55 9.18 6.82 1.93
N MET A 56 8.82 5.73 1.25
CA MET A 56 9.39 4.40 1.51
C MET A 56 10.52 4.06 0.54
N ASP A 57 11.54 3.37 1.03
CA ASP A 57 12.59 2.83 0.18
C ASP A 57 12.08 1.57 -0.54
N GLY A 58 12.15 1.59 -1.88
CA GLY A 58 11.71 0.50 -2.75
C GLY A 58 12.36 -0.85 -2.48
N THR A 59 13.52 -0.86 -1.80
CA THR A 59 14.22 -2.09 -1.40
C THR A 59 13.43 -2.89 -0.34
N PHE A 60 12.56 -2.23 0.43
CA PHE A 60 11.72 -2.87 1.46
C PHE A 60 10.26 -3.07 1.02
N ILE A 61 9.90 -2.68 -0.21
CA ILE A 61 8.53 -2.79 -0.69
C ILE A 61 8.28 -4.21 -1.22
N GLU A 62 7.24 -4.85 -0.70
CA GLU A 62 6.82 -6.20 -1.07
C GLU A 62 5.40 -6.23 -1.61
N ARG A 63 5.16 -7.10 -2.60
CA ARG A 63 3.84 -7.22 -3.22
C ARG A 63 2.89 -7.98 -2.29
N GLN A 64 1.99 -7.26 -1.64
CA GLN A 64 0.95 -7.85 -0.78
C GLN A 64 -0.40 -7.95 -1.50
N LYS A 65 -1.12 -9.05 -1.25
CA LYS A 65 -2.49 -9.24 -1.72
C LYS A 65 -3.46 -8.73 -0.65
N ILE A 66 -4.26 -7.73 -0.98
CA ILE A 66 -5.34 -7.26 -0.12
C ILE A 66 -6.58 -8.11 -0.41
N GLU A 67 -6.90 -9.02 0.50
CA GLU A 67 -7.99 -9.99 0.30
C GLU A 67 -9.37 -9.32 0.25
N THR A 68 -9.54 -8.24 1.02
CA THR A 68 -10.78 -7.48 1.13
C THR A 68 -11.27 -6.86 -0.18
N PHE A 69 -10.37 -6.52 -1.12
CA PHE A 69 -10.74 -5.76 -2.32
C PHE A 69 -11.62 -6.56 -3.31
N GLY A 70 -11.50 -7.90 -3.31
CA GLY A 70 -12.22 -8.77 -4.25
C GLY A 70 -13.40 -9.52 -3.64
N MET A 71 -13.71 -9.32 -2.36
CA MET A 71 -14.77 -10.05 -1.67
C MET A 71 -16.14 -9.46 -1.97
N SER A 72 -17.17 -10.30 -2.00
CA SER A 72 -18.55 -9.81 -2.00
C SER A 72 -18.93 -9.26 -0.63
N ASP A 73 -19.87 -8.31 -0.58
CA ASP A 73 -20.33 -7.68 0.67
C ASP A 73 -20.75 -8.72 1.73
N ARG A 74 -21.39 -9.82 1.30
CA ARG A 74 -21.80 -10.93 2.19
C ARG A 74 -20.63 -11.73 2.75
N GLU A 75 -19.62 -12.01 1.93
CA GLU A 75 -18.41 -12.71 2.39
C GLU A 75 -17.55 -11.82 3.28
N PHE A 76 -17.54 -10.52 3.00
CA PHE A 76 -16.89 -9.53 3.83
C PHE A 76 -17.56 -9.43 5.21
N GLU A 77 -18.89 -9.34 5.25
CA GLU A 77 -19.66 -9.37 6.49
C GLU A 77 -19.42 -10.68 7.25
N HIS A 78 -19.47 -11.84 6.60
CA HIS A 78 -19.24 -13.12 7.27
C HIS A 78 -17.82 -13.23 7.90
N ASN A 79 -16.80 -12.75 7.20
CA ASN A 79 -15.40 -12.93 7.63
C ASN A 79 -14.92 -11.86 8.62
N TYR A 80 -15.47 -10.64 8.55
CA TYR A 80 -14.97 -9.49 9.31
C TYR A 80 -15.99 -8.87 10.27
N GLN A 81 -17.29 -9.18 10.14
CA GLN A 81 -18.31 -8.67 11.06
C GLN A 81 -18.32 -9.46 12.37
N VAL A 82 -18.02 -8.78 13.47
CA VAL A 82 -18.07 -9.37 14.81
C VAL A 82 -19.28 -8.81 15.57
N TYR A 83 -20.25 -9.68 15.87
CA TYR A 83 -21.38 -9.33 16.72
C TYR A 83 -21.05 -9.56 18.19
N MET A 84 -21.08 -8.49 18.99
CA MET A 84 -20.71 -8.53 20.41
C MET A 84 -21.70 -9.29 21.31
N MET A 85 -22.89 -9.60 20.81
CA MET A 85 -24.02 -10.13 21.60
C MET A 85 -24.50 -11.51 21.15
N ASP A 86 -23.81 -12.14 20.19
CA ASP A 86 -24.21 -13.44 19.65
C ASP A 86 -23.55 -14.61 20.40
N LYS A 87 -24.31 -15.68 20.64
CA LYS A 87 -23.89 -16.83 21.49
C LYS A 87 -22.93 -17.79 20.78
N GLU A 88 -22.88 -17.76 19.44
CA GLU A 88 -22.14 -18.76 18.65
C GLU A 88 -20.84 -18.22 18.03
N GLY A 89 -20.72 -16.90 17.86
CA GLY A 89 -19.53 -16.21 17.31
C GLY A 89 -18.90 -15.15 18.22
N GLY A 90 -19.32 -15.10 19.48
CA GLY A 90 -18.83 -14.14 20.46
C GLY A 90 -17.39 -14.40 20.93
N PHE A 91 -16.77 -13.39 21.53
CA PHE A 91 -15.46 -13.52 22.16
C PHE A 91 -15.45 -14.63 23.23
N LEU A 92 -14.31 -15.32 23.38
CA LEU A 92 -14.11 -16.28 24.46
C LEU A 92 -14.40 -15.62 25.83
N PRO A 93 -15.04 -16.33 26.78
CA PRO A 93 -15.35 -15.79 28.09
C PRO A 93 -14.08 -15.23 28.76
N GLY A 94 -14.05 -13.92 29.04
CA GLY A 94 -12.93 -13.23 29.71
C GLY A 94 -12.04 -12.35 28.82
N VAL A 95 -12.23 -12.33 27.49
CA VAL A 95 -11.43 -11.48 26.58
C VAL A 95 -11.93 -10.04 26.55
N LEU A 96 -13.24 -9.81 26.73
CA LEU A 96 -13.80 -8.47 26.85
C LEU A 96 -13.89 -8.05 28.32
N GLN A 97 -12.92 -7.26 28.79
CA GLN A 97 -13.07 -6.53 30.05
C GLN A 97 -13.92 -5.28 29.80
N ILE A 98 -15.21 -5.52 29.68
CA ILE A 98 -16.22 -4.49 29.58
C ILE A 98 -16.25 -3.73 30.91
N ARG A 99 -15.61 -2.55 30.98
CA ARG A 99 -15.94 -1.51 31.98
C ARG A 99 -17.21 -0.77 31.55
N ILE A 100 -18.27 -1.50 31.22
CA ILE A 100 -19.60 -0.91 31.12
C ILE A 100 -20.08 -0.77 32.56
N ASN A 101 -20.11 0.48 33.02
CA ASN A 101 -20.74 0.86 34.28
C ASN A 101 -22.11 0.18 34.39
N ASP A 102 -22.44 -0.30 35.59
CA ASP A 102 -23.60 -1.13 35.95
C ASP A 102 -24.99 -0.57 35.52
N SER A 103 -25.04 0.63 34.94
CA SER A 103 -26.24 1.34 34.51
C SER A 103 -26.92 0.78 33.24
N LEU A 104 -26.22 0.02 32.37
CA LEU A 104 -26.85 -0.50 31.15
C LEU A 104 -27.71 -1.75 31.37
N LEU A 105 -27.46 -2.51 32.45
CA LEU A 105 -28.28 -3.67 32.80
C LEU A 105 -29.68 -3.24 33.27
N GLU A 106 -29.77 -2.10 33.98
CA GLU A 106 -31.04 -1.52 34.43
C GLU A 106 -31.89 -0.98 33.27
N LEU A 107 -31.26 -0.43 32.22
CA LEU A 107 -31.97 0.11 31.06
C LEU A 107 -32.56 -1.00 30.18
N LEU A 108 -31.86 -2.14 30.04
CA LEU A 108 -32.39 -3.31 29.34
C LEU A 108 -33.55 -3.98 30.08
N ALA A 109 -33.55 -3.94 31.42
CA ALA A 109 -34.68 -4.43 32.23
C ALA A 109 -35.93 -3.54 32.11
N LYS A 110 -35.76 -2.23 31.91
CA LYS A 110 -36.89 -1.29 31.76
C LYS A 110 -37.51 -1.24 30.36
N LEU A 111 -36.80 -1.64 29.32
CA LEU A 111 -37.30 -1.65 27.94
C LEU A 111 -38.10 -2.91 27.57
N ASN A 112 -37.92 -4.00 28.33
CA ASN A 112 -38.59 -5.28 28.11
C ASN A 112 -39.72 -5.57 29.12
N GLY A 113 -40.19 -4.56 29.84
CA GLY A 113 -41.29 -4.63 30.81
C GLY A 113 -42.51 -3.84 30.36
#